data_AF-A0A946AJP7-F1
#
_entry.id   AF-A0A946AJP7-F1
#
_cell.length_a   1.000
_cell.length_b   1.000
_cell.length_c   1.000
_cell.angle_alpha   90.00
_cell.angle_beta   90.00
_cell.angle_gamma   90.00
#
_symmetry.space_group_name_H-M   'P 1'
#
loop_
_entity.id
_entity.type
_entity.pdbx_description
1 polymer ?
#
loop_
_entity_poly.entity_id
_entity_poly.type
_entity_poly.pdbx_seq_one_letter_code
_entity_poly.pdbx_strand_id
1 'polypeptide(L)'
;MNKFALVLTGITITSLFSTGFVLADDAAIKTMAQITMSLNHFPSDDDKAALKGIIDSDDSTEEAADIAVAISNFQHKVTEKDAERLEDTISDGNTETDARKLASILLRIHHTASDEDKTTLAALAEG
;
A
#
# COMPACT_ATOMS: atom_id res chain seq x y z
N MET A 1 -21.89 10.13 -56.59
CA MET A 1 -22.90 10.19 -55.51
C MET A 1 -23.29 8.76 -55.17
N ASN A 2 -22.90 8.24 -54.00
CA ASN A 2 -23.57 7.10 -53.41
C ASN A 2 -23.59 7.29 -51.90
N LYS A 3 -24.81 7.35 -51.36
CA LYS A 3 -25.15 7.67 -49.97
C LYS A 3 -25.32 6.33 -49.28
N PHE A 4 -24.55 6.02 -48.24
CA PHE A 4 -24.94 5.00 -47.27
C PHE A 4 -24.53 5.42 -45.87
N ALA A 5 -25.49 5.22 -44.96
CA ALA A 5 -25.63 5.88 -43.70
C ALA A 5 -24.76 5.29 -42.59
N LEU A 6 -24.38 6.21 -41.70
CA LEU A 6 -24.11 6.08 -40.27
C LEU A 6 -24.74 4.84 -39.58
N VAL A 7 -23.92 4.10 -38.85
CA VAL A 7 -24.31 3.55 -37.53
C VAL A 7 -23.11 3.69 -36.60
N LEU A 8 -23.18 4.68 -35.72
CA LEU A 8 -22.28 4.88 -34.59
C LEU A 8 -22.80 4.02 -33.44
N THR A 9 -22.32 2.79 -33.30
CA THR A 9 -22.56 1.99 -32.11
C THR A 9 -21.52 2.37 -31.07
N GLY A 10 -21.94 3.17 -30.09
CA GLY A 10 -21.12 3.49 -28.92
C GLY A 10 -20.75 2.22 -28.18
N ILE A 11 -19.46 1.94 -28.08
CA ILE A 11 -18.93 0.95 -27.15
C ILE A 11 -18.58 1.73 -25.88
N THR A 12 -19.51 1.77 -24.93
CA THR A 12 -19.16 2.05 -23.54
C THR A 12 -18.60 0.76 -22.96
N ILE A 13 -17.27 0.58 -23.03
CA ILE A 13 -16.57 -0.37 -22.17
C ILE A 13 -16.54 0.27 -20.79
N THR A 14 -17.52 -0.04 -19.96
CA THR A 14 -17.40 0.16 -18.53
C THR A 14 -16.52 -0.99 -18.03
N SER A 15 -15.20 -0.76 -17.92
CA SER A 15 -14.29 -1.71 -17.27
C SER A 15 -14.61 -1.77 -15.79
N LEU A 16 -15.43 -2.76 -15.39
CA LEU A 16 -15.57 -3.21 -14.00
C LEU A 16 -14.77 -4.51 -13.86
N PHE A 17 -13.46 -4.41 -13.61
CA PHE A 17 -12.64 -5.60 -13.28
C PHE A 17 -11.65 -5.39 -12.12
N SER A 18 -11.68 -4.27 -11.41
CA SER A 18 -10.64 -3.95 -10.40
C SER A 18 -11.06 -4.10 -8.93
N THR A 19 -12.31 -4.48 -8.64
CA THR A 19 -12.82 -4.44 -7.25
C THR A 19 -12.18 -5.48 -6.32
N GLY A 20 -11.62 -6.57 -6.86
CA GLY A 20 -10.94 -7.59 -6.06
C GLY A 20 -9.61 -7.10 -5.50
N PHE A 21 -8.76 -6.55 -6.37
CA PHE A 21 -7.44 -6.00 -6.01
C PHE A 21 -7.55 -4.85 -4.99
N VAL A 22 -8.49 -3.93 -5.20
CA VAL A 22 -8.70 -2.81 -4.27
C VAL A 22 -9.07 -3.27 -2.85
N LEU A 23 -9.88 -4.33 -2.71
CA LEU A 23 -10.26 -4.86 -1.39
C LEU A 23 -9.11 -5.64 -0.72
N ALA A 24 -8.29 -6.34 -1.50
CA ALA A 24 -7.12 -7.05 -1.00
C ALA A 24 -6.04 -6.07 -0.51
N ASP A 25 -5.81 -5.01 -1.27
CA ASP A 25 -4.89 -3.95 -0.90
C ASP A 25 -5.36 -3.17 0.33
N ASP A 26 -6.64 -2.83 0.42
CA ASP A 26 -7.21 -2.21 1.62
C ASP A 26 -6.93 -3.06 2.88
N ALA A 27 -7.15 -4.38 2.80
CA ALA A 27 -6.82 -5.29 3.89
C ALA A 27 -5.32 -5.37 4.19
N ALA A 28 -4.46 -5.30 3.16
CA ALA A 28 -3.01 -5.27 3.32
C ALA A 28 -2.55 -3.98 4.01
N ILE A 29 -3.03 -2.81 3.57
CA ILE A 29 -2.71 -1.51 4.18
C ILE A 29 -3.16 -1.48 5.63
N LYS A 30 -4.37 -1.97 5.96
CA LYS A 30 -4.85 -2.10 7.34
C LYS A 30 -3.92 -2.91 8.21
N THR A 31 -3.55 -4.10 7.73
CA THR A 31 -2.64 -5.01 8.44
C THR A 31 -1.29 -4.33 8.69
N MET A 32 -0.72 -3.70 7.65
CA MET A 32 0.56 -3.01 7.76
C MET A 32 0.49 -1.79 8.68
N ALA A 33 -0.62 -1.04 8.69
CA ALA A 33 -0.82 0.09 9.59
C ALA A 33 -0.88 -0.36 11.05
N GLN A 34 -1.59 -1.47 11.34
CA GLN A 34 -1.63 -2.07 12.67
C GLN A 34 -0.24 -2.50 13.15
N ILE A 35 0.52 -3.19 12.30
CA ILE A 35 1.90 -3.60 12.59
C ILE A 35 2.79 -2.38 12.80
N THR A 36 2.68 -1.35 11.96
CA THR A 36 3.48 -0.13 12.09
C THR A 36 3.18 0.63 13.38
N MET A 37 1.95 0.59 13.86
CA MET A 37 1.53 1.22 15.11
C MET A 37 2.08 0.48 16.34
N SER A 38 2.15 -0.85 16.30
CA SER A 38 2.75 -1.69 17.35
C SER A 38 4.27 -1.77 17.24
N LEU A 39 4.85 -1.20 16.18
CA LEU A 39 6.25 -1.34 15.84
C LEU A 39 7.15 -0.69 16.89
N ASN A 40 8.13 -1.46 17.34
CA ASN A 40 9.15 -1.05 18.28
C ASN A 40 10.53 -1.11 17.61
N HIS A 41 11.50 -1.86 18.13
CA HIS A 41 12.80 -1.99 17.47
C HIS A 41 12.71 -2.66 16.09
N PHE A 42 11.90 -3.71 15.98
CA PHE A 42 11.67 -4.50 14.77
C PHE A 42 10.31 -5.21 14.90
N PRO A 43 9.70 -5.68 13.79
CA PRO A 43 8.43 -6.41 13.86
C PRO A 43 8.59 -7.77 14.56
N SER A 44 7.55 -8.23 15.25
CA SER A 44 7.53 -9.56 15.84
C SER A 44 7.56 -10.67 14.78
N ASP A 45 7.79 -11.91 15.19
CA ASP A 45 7.78 -13.05 14.24
C ASP A 45 6.39 -13.26 13.62
N ASP A 46 5.32 -13.04 14.38
CA ASP A 46 3.94 -13.10 13.88
C ASP A 46 3.66 -11.97 12.88
N ASP A 47 4.14 -10.75 13.18
CA ASP A 47 4.03 -9.62 12.24
C ASP A 47 4.78 -9.92 10.94
N LYS A 48 6.00 -10.47 11.03
CA LYS A 48 6.77 -10.88 9.84
C LYS A 48 6.08 -11.95 9.01
N ALA A 49 5.40 -12.89 9.66
CA ALA A 49 4.61 -13.90 8.97
C ALA A 49 3.42 -13.27 8.22
N ALA A 50 2.71 -12.33 8.84
CA ALA A 50 1.63 -11.58 8.20
C ALA A 50 2.14 -10.74 7.01
N LEU A 51 3.25 -10.02 7.18
CA LEU A 51 3.89 -9.26 6.11
C LEU A 51 4.34 -10.15 4.96
N LYS A 52 4.90 -11.34 5.26
CA LYS A 52 5.24 -12.32 4.23
C LYS A 52 4.00 -12.77 3.44
N GLY A 53 2.86 -12.92 4.10
CA GLY A 53 1.60 -13.24 3.43
C GLY A 53 1.19 -12.17 2.40
N ILE A 54 1.40 -10.89 2.73
CA ILE A 54 1.16 -9.76 1.79
C ILE A 54 2.17 -9.80 0.64
N ILE A 55 3.46 -9.99 0.96
CA ILE A 55 4.55 -10.01 -0.04
C ILE A 55 4.38 -11.15 -1.06
N ASP A 56 3.92 -12.31 -0.61
CA ASP A 56 3.74 -13.50 -1.46
C ASP A 56 2.35 -13.55 -2.14
N SER A 57 1.47 -12.58 -1.90
CA SER A 57 0.09 -12.57 -2.41
C SER A 57 0.02 -12.07 -3.86
N ASP A 58 -0.55 -12.88 -4.76
CA ASP A 58 -0.84 -12.45 -6.14
C ASP A 58 -1.93 -11.36 -6.22
N ASP A 59 -2.68 -11.16 -5.14
CA ASP A 59 -3.75 -10.15 -5.04
C ASP A 59 -3.24 -8.80 -4.53
N SER A 60 -1.98 -8.71 -4.07
CA SER A 60 -1.39 -7.46 -3.58
C SER A 60 -0.71 -6.68 -4.71
N THR A 61 -0.83 -5.36 -4.67
CA THR A 61 -0.05 -4.49 -5.58
C THR A 61 1.44 -4.52 -5.27
N GLU A 62 2.24 -4.09 -6.26
CA GLU A 62 3.69 -3.95 -6.10
C GLU A 62 4.04 -2.95 -5.00
N GLU A 63 3.29 -1.84 -4.91
CA GLU A 63 3.46 -0.82 -3.89
C GLU A 63 3.13 -1.34 -2.48
N ALA A 64 2.04 -2.12 -2.34
CA ALA A 64 1.71 -2.76 -1.07
C ALA A 64 2.79 -3.77 -0.64
N ALA A 65 3.33 -4.54 -1.59
CA ALA A 65 4.42 -5.47 -1.34
C ALA A 65 5.71 -4.75 -0.94
N ASP A 66 6.07 -3.64 -1.59
CA ASP A 66 7.24 -2.84 -1.25
C ASP A 66 7.15 -2.23 0.15
N ILE A 67 5.97 -1.72 0.54
CA ILE A 67 5.71 -1.27 1.92
C ILE A 67 5.88 -2.44 2.89
N ALA A 68 5.33 -3.62 2.59
CA ALA A 68 5.43 -4.78 3.46
C ALA A 68 6.89 -5.25 3.64
N VAL A 69 7.70 -5.21 2.58
CA VAL A 69 9.14 -5.48 2.65
C VAL A 69 9.85 -4.48 3.56
N ALA A 70 9.55 -3.18 3.41
CA ALA A 70 10.15 -2.13 4.24
C ALA A 70 9.85 -2.32 5.73
N ILE A 71 8.60 -2.68 6.08
CA ILE A 71 8.21 -2.99 7.46
C ILE A 71 8.94 -4.24 7.94
N SER A 72 8.99 -5.31 7.14
CA SER A 72 9.63 -6.58 7.52
C SER A 72 11.13 -6.43 7.82
N ASN A 73 11.81 -5.57 7.06
CA ASN A 73 13.23 -5.25 7.22
C ASN A 73 13.52 -4.21 8.31
N PHE A 74 12.49 -3.56 8.85
CA PHE A 74 12.64 -2.43 9.74
C PHE A 74 13.45 -2.79 10.99
N GLN A 75 14.50 -2.01 11.25
CA GLN A 75 15.34 -2.13 12.45
C GLN A 75 15.72 -0.73 12.94
N HIS A 76 14.96 -0.21 13.90
CA HIS A 76 14.94 1.19 14.34
C HIS A 76 14.48 2.18 13.27
N LYS A 77 14.88 2.00 12.02
CA LYS A 77 14.43 2.78 10.87
C LYS A 77 14.35 1.89 9.64
N VAL A 78 13.73 2.41 8.59
CA VAL A 78 13.80 1.82 7.25
C VAL A 78 15.25 1.79 6.75
N THR A 79 15.59 0.76 5.96
CA THR A 79 16.88 0.69 5.30
C THR A 79 16.96 1.71 4.17
N GLU A 80 18.16 2.07 3.71
CA GLU A 80 18.33 3.02 2.59
C GLU A 80 17.66 2.49 1.31
N LYS A 81 17.86 1.20 1.01
CA LYS A 81 17.22 0.53 -0.13
C LYS A 81 15.69 0.54 -0.04
N ASP A 82 15.15 0.31 1.15
CA ASP A 82 13.70 0.33 1.32
C ASP A 82 13.16 1.76 1.32
N ALA A 83 13.93 2.74 1.79
CA ALA A 83 13.55 4.15 1.69
C ALA A 83 13.40 4.62 0.24
N GLU A 84 14.32 4.23 -0.66
CA GLU A 84 14.21 4.53 -2.10
C GLU A 84 12.89 4.01 -2.70
N ARG A 85 12.51 2.77 -2.38
CA ARG A 85 11.24 2.17 -2.85
C ARG A 85 10.01 2.87 -2.28
N LEU A 86 10.07 3.27 -1.02
CA LEU A 86 8.98 4.03 -0.39
C LEU A 86 8.85 5.41 -1.03
N GLU A 87 9.96 6.06 -1.40
CA GLU A 87 9.94 7.34 -2.14
C GLU A 87 9.36 7.18 -3.56
N ASP A 88 9.67 6.09 -4.25
CA ASP A 88 9.06 5.75 -5.54
C ASP A 88 7.54 5.53 -5.39
N THR A 89 7.12 4.75 -4.38
CA THR A 89 5.70 4.52 -4.04
C THR A 89 4.96 5.84 -3.76
N ILE A 90 5.59 6.77 -3.03
CA ILE A 90 5.02 8.10 -2.72
C ILE A 90 4.91 8.96 -3.99
N SER A 91 5.87 8.84 -4.90
CA SER A 91 5.97 9.66 -6.11
C SER A 91 5.07 9.17 -7.25
N ASP A 92 4.67 7.89 -7.23
CA ASP A 92 3.73 7.37 -8.21
C ASP A 92 2.29 7.89 -7.94
N GLY A 93 1.74 8.56 -8.95
CA GLY A 93 0.39 9.09 -8.96
C GLY A 93 -0.70 8.03 -9.07
N ASN A 94 -0.34 6.79 -9.45
CA ASN A 94 -1.28 5.67 -9.52
C ASN A 94 -1.42 4.93 -8.19
N THR A 95 -0.45 5.08 -7.28
CA THR A 95 -0.50 4.50 -5.93
C THR A 95 -1.75 4.97 -5.19
N GLU A 96 -2.36 4.10 -4.40
CA GLU A 96 -3.45 4.51 -3.54
C GLU A 96 -3.01 5.52 -2.47
N THR A 97 -3.92 6.42 -2.09
CA THR A 97 -3.59 7.51 -1.15
C THR A 97 -3.13 7.00 0.20
N ASP A 98 -3.71 5.89 0.66
CA ASP A 98 -3.42 5.34 1.98
C ASP A 98 -2.10 4.56 2.00
N ALA A 99 -1.75 3.87 0.91
CA ALA A 99 -0.42 3.33 0.70
C ALA A 99 0.67 4.43 0.74
N ARG A 100 0.46 5.56 0.04
CA ARG A 100 1.40 6.70 0.10
C ARG A 100 1.55 7.30 1.50
N LYS A 101 0.44 7.41 2.25
CA LYS A 101 0.49 7.90 3.65
C LYS A 101 1.31 6.96 4.53
N LEU A 102 1.06 5.65 4.44
CA LEU A 102 1.78 4.65 5.20
C LEU A 102 3.29 4.68 4.88
N ALA A 103 3.65 4.72 3.60
CA ALA A 103 5.04 4.88 3.16
C ALA A 103 5.69 6.16 3.74
N SER A 104 4.98 7.28 3.70
CA SER A 104 5.45 8.58 4.24
C SER A 104 5.66 8.56 5.75
N ILE A 105 4.87 7.76 6.48
CA ILE A 105 5.05 7.56 7.92
C ILE A 105 6.33 6.75 8.17
N LEU A 106 6.51 5.62 7.49
CA LEU A 106 7.67 4.74 7.67
C LEU A 106 9.01 5.45 7.49
N LEU A 107 9.12 6.35 6.49
CA LEU A 107 10.32 7.17 6.26
C LEU A 107 10.70 8.07 7.45
N ARG A 108 9.75 8.41 8.32
CA ARG A 108 9.96 9.30 9.48
C ARG A 108 10.18 8.54 10.79
N ILE A 109 10.00 7.22 10.81
CA ILE A 109 10.18 6.43 12.03
C ILE A 109 11.68 6.15 12.26
N HIS A 110 12.17 6.50 13.45
CA HIS A 110 13.53 6.19 13.92
C HIS A 110 13.56 5.31 15.18
N HIS A 111 12.40 5.00 15.77
CA HIS A 111 12.21 3.97 16.78
C HIS A 111 10.74 3.54 16.82
N THR A 112 9.85 4.49 17.12
CA THR A 112 8.40 4.27 17.11
C THR A 112 7.72 5.44 16.41
N ALA A 113 6.52 5.22 15.91
CA ALA A 113 5.71 6.27 15.31
C ALA A 113 5.40 7.38 16.33
N SER A 114 5.37 8.64 15.86
CA SER A 114 4.91 9.77 16.67
C SER A 114 3.42 9.65 17.03
N ASP A 115 2.93 10.44 17.98
CA ASP A 115 1.50 10.38 18.36
C ASP A 115 0.56 10.82 17.21
N GLU A 116 1.00 11.78 16.39
CA GLU A 116 0.30 12.19 15.17
C GLU A 116 0.27 11.06 14.14
N ASP A 117 1.39 10.37 13.95
CA ASP A 117 1.48 9.24 13.03
C ASP A 117 0.65 8.06 13.50
N LYS A 118 0.63 7.78 14.81
CA LYS A 118 -0.23 6.74 15.40
C LYS A 118 -1.71 7.03 15.18
N THR A 119 -2.11 8.31 15.25
CA THR A 119 -3.49 8.71 14.94
C THR A 119 -3.82 8.45 13.47
N THR A 120 -2.89 8.74 12.56
CA THR A 120 -3.06 8.44 11.14
C THR A 120 -3.09 6.93 10.89
N LEU A 121 -2.18 6.16 11.49
CA LEU A 121 -2.13 4.71 11.40
C LEU A 121 -3.40 4.05 11.94
N ALA A 122 -3.97 4.56 13.03
CA ALA A 122 -5.24 4.09 13.56
C ALA A 122 -6.39 4.30 12.57
N ALA A 123 -6.46 5.47 11.92
CA ALA A 123 -7.46 5.72 10.89
C ALA A 123 -7.29 4.78 9.67
N LEU A 124 -6.05 4.52 9.25
CA LEU A 124 -5.74 3.56 8.18
C LEU A 124 -6.10 2.12 8.56
N ALA A 125 -6.02 1.77 9.85
CA ALA A 125 -6.35 0.44 10.35
C ALA A 125 -7.87 0.20 10.49
N GLU A 126 -8.69 1.26 10.50
CA GLU A 126 -10.13 1.20 10.78
C GLU A 126 -11.03 1.36 9.55
N GLY A 127 -10.62 2.17 8.56
CA GLY A 127 -11.43 2.51 7.39
C GLY A 127 -11.31 1.46 6.31
#